data_AF-A0A7S0QDC9-F1
#
_entry.id   AF-A0A7S0QDC9-F1
#
_cell.length_a   1.000
_cell.length_b   1.000
_cell.length_c   1.000
_cell.angle_alpha   90.00
_cell.angle_beta   90.00
_cell.angle_gamma   90.00
#
_symmetry.space_group_name_H-M   'P 1'
#
loop_
_entity.id
_entity.type
_entity.pdbx_description
1 polymer ?
#
loop_
_entity_poly.entity_id
_entity_poly.type
_entity_poly.pdbx_seq_one_letter_code
_entity_poly.pdbx_strand_id
1 'polypeptide(L)'
;HRFSILHAAIHKLFAAQLKADEESAAKDGEVSNASKYCPHEGRGGFLQYHGDSIAKILFPQFDGADEKKHSLRRLYRKLRTSLNSANNHIAEIFLSTQRAEQLFPGMICAGAYSKTHKALLNVDKKGNERYPDEGRRCLRARILKTIEKDPSRMPAPSDLAQLAEQLVALHGSETADEGERLLLRASYRNAVLELRKSVDAAVQEARDLVGKLDLGDEERAAALAQASAQPLAVAIDCTLSQTNTHPVSCLLAMVLSDCEALPAAA
;
A
#
# COMPACT_ATOMS: atom_id res chain seq x y z
N HIS A 1 10.27 -33.88 8.02
CA HIS A 1 11.26 -33.58 9.09
C HIS A 1 12.32 -32.53 8.74
N ARG A 2 12.84 -32.45 7.49
CA ARG A 2 14.00 -31.58 7.13
C ARG A 2 13.86 -30.07 7.36
N PHE A 3 12.65 -29.52 7.53
CA PHE A 3 12.42 -28.09 7.76
C PHE A 3 11.71 -27.76 9.08
N SER A 4 11.58 -28.73 9.99
CA SER A 4 10.81 -28.56 11.24
C SER A 4 11.36 -27.43 12.14
N ILE A 5 12.68 -27.33 12.25
CA ILE A 5 13.36 -26.26 13.00
C ILE A 5 13.11 -24.89 12.37
N LEU A 6 13.18 -24.81 11.03
CA LEU A 6 12.92 -23.57 10.29
C LEU A 6 11.45 -23.13 10.43
N HIS A 7 10.51 -24.06 10.34
CA HIS A 7 9.09 -23.77 10.55
C HIS A 7 8.83 -23.23 11.96
N ALA A 8 9.42 -23.84 12.99
CA ALA A 8 9.28 -23.36 14.37
C ALA A 8 9.88 -21.96 14.56
N ALA A 9 11.01 -21.66 13.92
CA ALA A 9 11.61 -20.32 13.93
C ALA A 9 10.70 -19.29 13.25
N ILE A 10 10.15 -19.61 12.07
CA ILE A 10 9.19 -18.76 11.36
C ILE A 10 7.93 -18.51 12.21
N HIS A 11 7.39 -19.55 12.86
CA HIS A 11 6.22 -19.40 13.74
C HIS A 11 6.49 -18.45 14.91
N LYS A 12 7.68 -18.54 15.53
CA LYS A 12 8.10 -17.63 16.61
C LYS A 12 8.24 -16.20 16.12
N LEU A 13 8.81 -15.98 14.93
CA LEU A 13 8.93 -14.65 14.33
C LEU A 13 7.55 -14.02 14.09
N PHE A 14 6.62 -14.76 13.49
CA PHE A 14 5.25 -14.28 13.30
C PHE A 14 4.56 -14.01 14.65
N ALA A 15 4.68 -14.89 15.63
CA ALA A 15 4.07 -14.68 16.94
C ALA A 15 4.63 -13.43 17.64
N ALA A 16 5.95 -13.22 17.59
CA ALA A 16 6.59 -12.04 18.16
C ALA A 16 6.11 -10.75 17.49
N GLN A 17 6.08 -10.73 16.15
CA GLN A 17 5.62 -9.56 15.40
C GLN A 17 4.13 -9.27 15.64
N LEU A 18 3.27 -10.29 15.64
CA LEU A 18 1.84 -10.11 15.90
C LEU A 18 1.55 -9.58 17.30
N LYS A 19 2.37 -9.94 18.29
CA LYS A 19 2.28 -9.40 19.65
C LYS A 19 2.72 -7.94 19.72
N ALA A 20 3.84 -7.60 19.08
CA ALA A 20 4.30 -6.21 18.98
C ALA A 20 3.27 -5.32 18.24
N ASP A 21 2.70 -5.85 17.16
CA ASP A 21 1.62 -5.22 16.40
C ASP A 21 0.36 -5.00 17.27
N GLU A 22 -0.02 -5.95 18.14
CA GLU A 22 -1.14 -5.81 19.07
C GLU A 22 -0.90 -4.71 20.11
N GLU A 23 0.31 -4.68 20.68
CA GLU A 23 0.72 -3.65 21.64
C GLU A 23 0.80 -2.26 21.01
N SER A 24 1.24 -2.18 19.74
CA SER A 24 1.27 -0.95 18.96
C SER A 24 -0.15 -0.48 18.62
N ALA A 25 -1.01 -1.37 18.11
CA ALA A 25 -2.40 -1.07 17.78
C ALA A 25 -3.20 -0.57 18.99
N ALA A 26 -2.95 -1.12 20.19
CA ALA A 26 -3.61 -0.67 21.43
C ALA A 26 -3.25 0.77 21.83
N LYS A 27 -2.19 1.33 21.25
CA LYS A 27 -1.72 2.71 21.46
C LYS A 27 -1.93 3.58 20.21
N ASP A 28 -2.80 3.16 19.30
CA ASP A 28 -3.02 3.81 17.99
C ASP A 28 -1.72 3.96 17.16
N GLY A 29 -0.75 3.07 17.37
CA GLY A 29 0.52 3.03 16.66
C GLY A 29 0.47 2.23 15.35
N GLU A 30 1.57 2.28 14.61
CA GLU A 30 1.70 1.56 13.33
C GLU A 30 1.72 0.04 13.52
N VAL A 31 1.10 -0.67 12.58
CA VAL A 31 0.95 -2.13 12.61
C VAL A 31 1.52 -2.74 11.34
N SER A 32 2.31 -3.80 11.46
CA SER A 32 2.93 -4.45 10.32
C SER A 32 1.94 -5.27 9.47
N ASN A 33 2.37 -5.68 8.27
CA ASN A 33 1.61 -6.60 7.41
C ASN A 33 1.69 -8.08 7.84
N ALA A 34 2.28 -8.40 9.01
CA ALA A 34 2.49 -9.79 9.44
C ALA A 34 1.17 -10.59 9.53
N SER A 35 0.09 -9.97 9.99
CA SER A 35 -1.24 -10.61 10.07
C SER A 35 -1.80 -11.02 8.71
N LYS A 36 -1.38 -10.35 7.62
CA LYS A 36 -1.74 -10.68 6.24
C LYS A 36 -0.91 -11.84 5.70
N TYR A 37 0.41 -11.77 5.86
CA TYR A 37 1.35 -12.74 5.29
C TYR A 37 1.56 -13.99 6.15
N CYS A 38 0.87 -14.07 7.29
CA CYS A 38 0.97 -15.23 8.14
C CYS A 38 0.56 -16.51 7.38
N PRO A 39 1.39 -17.57 7.38
CA PRO A 39 1.15 -18.79 6.60
C PRO A 39 -0.27 -19.33 6.80
N HIS A 40 -1.01 -19.43 5.70
CA HIS A 40 -2.44 -19.72 5.68
C HIS A 40 -2.77 -21.20 5.89
N GLU A 41 -4.03 -21.43 6.26
CA GLU A 41 -4.72 -22.73 6.19
C GLU A 41 -4.63 -23.26 4.75
N GLY A 42 -3.80 -24.27 4.51
CA GLY A 42 -3.82 -24.97 3.23
C GLY A 42 -5.20 -25.60 3.03
N ARG A 43 -5.83 -25.38 1.86
CA ARG A 43 -7.01 -26.16 1.41
C ARG A 43 -6.64 -27.60 1.00
N GLY A 44 -5.58 -28.16 1.56
CA GLY A 44 -5.02 -29.48 1.23
C GLY A 44 -4.80 -30.27 2.52
N GLY A 45 -5.57 -31.35 2.68
CA GLY A 45 -5.90 -31.98 3.96
C GLY A 45 -4.82 -32.74 4.74
N PHE A 46 -3.52 -32.43 4.63
CA PHE A 46 -2.50 -33.23 5.33
C PHE A 46 -1.26 -32.49 5.90
N LEU A 47 -1.23 -31.15 5.91
CA LEU A 47 -0.13 -30.40 6.55
C LEU A 47 -0.62 -29.75 7.86
N GLN A 48 0.15 -29.93 8.94
CA GLN A 48 -0.08 -29.29 10.24
C GLN A 48 -0.40 -27.80 10.05
N TYR A 49 -1.50 -27.36 10.66
CA TYR A 49 -1.99 -26.00 10.58
C TYR A 49 -0.97 -25.02 11.18
N HIS A 50 -0.22 -24.30 10.33
CA HIS A 50 0.76 -23.28 10.76
C HIS A 50 0.10 -22.23 11.67
N GLY A 51 -1.17 -21.88 11.40
CA GLY A 51 -1.96 -20.99 12.26
C GLY A 51 -2.19 -21.53 13.66
N ASP A 52 -2.36 -22.84 13.85
CA ASP A 52 -2.53 -23.44 15.18
C ASP A 52 -1.21 -23.39 15.96
N SER A 53 -0.08 -23.66 15.31
CA SER A 53 1.24 -23.56 15.94
C SER A 53 1.56 -22.13 16.38
N ILE A 54 1.21 -21.13 15.58
CA ILE A 54 1.38 -19.71 15.93
C ILE A 54 0.43 -19.31 17.05
N ALA A 55 -0.85 -19.74 16.99
CA ALA A 55 -1.83 -19.47 18.03
C ALA A 55 -1.41 -20.03 19.39
N LYS A 56 -0.78 -21.21 19.45
CA LYS A 56 -0.23 -21.78 20.70
C LYS A 56 0.87 -20.92 21.32
N ILE A 57 1.70 -20.29 20.48
CA ILE A 57 2.77 -19.39 20.97
C ILE A 57 2.18 -18.08 21.48
N LEU A 58 1.17 -17.54 20.77
CA LEU A 58 0.50 -16.29 21.14
C LEU A 58 -0.36 -16.43 22.40
N PHE A 59 -1.01 -17.58 22.57
CA PHE A 59 -2.00 -17.83 23.61
C PHE A 59 -1.66 -19.12 24.40
N PRO A 60 -0.48 -19.21 25.03
CA PRO A 60 0.02 -20.42 25.68
C PRO A 60 -0.91 -20.92 26.81
N GLN A 61 -1.65 -20.02 27.44
CA GLN A 61 -2.61 -20.31 28.50
C GLN A 61 -3.84 -21.12 28.03
N PHE A 62 -4.00 -21.32 26.71
CA PHE A 62 -5.07 -22.13 26.14
C PHE A 62 -4.58 -23.43 25.47
N ASP A 63 -3.29 -23.76 25.57
CA ASP A 63 -2.75 -25.02 25.03
C ASP A 63 -3.08 -26.20 25.98
N GLY A 64 -3.64 -27.30 25.44
CA GLY A 64 -3.75 -28.57 26.19
C GLY A 64 -5.14 -29.23 26.38
N ALA A 65 -6.25 -28.75 25.78
CA ALA A 65 -7.52 -29.49 25.80
C ALA A 65 -8.23 -29.39 24.44
N ASP A 66 -8.76 -30.51 23.91
CA ASP A 66 -9.32 -30.58 22.55
C ASP A 66 -10.51 -29.64 22.33
N GLU A 67 -11.34 -29.39 23.34
CA GLU A 67 -12.41 -28.37 23.29
C GLU A 67 -11.88 -26.93 23.14
N LYS A 68 -10.64 -26.68 23.59
CA LYS A 68 -10.00 -25.35 23.52
C LYS A 68 -9.33 -25.05 22.18
N LYS A 69 -9.11 -26.03 21.29
CA LYS A 69 -8.56 -25.76 19.94
C LYS A 69 -9.45 -24.83 19.12
N HIS A 70 -10.77 -25.01 19.22
CA HIS A 70 -11.73 -24.09 18.59
C HIS A 70 -11.66 -22.68 19.17
N SER A 71 -11.40 -22.56 20.49
CA SER A 71 -11.20 -21.26 21.14
C SER A 71 -9.90 -20.57 20.69
N LEU A 72 -8.80 -21.30 20.55
CA LEU A 72 -7.51 -20.79 20.05
C LEU A 72 -7.62 -20.23 18.63
N ARG A 73 -8.25 -20.98 17.71
CA ARG A 73 -8.49 -20.50 16.34
C ARG A 73 -9.36 -19.26 16.30
N ARG A 74 -10.38 -19.17 17.16
CA ARG A 74 -11.25 -18.01 17.26
C ARG A 74 -10.50 -16.77 17.77
N LEU A 75 -9.70 -16.93 18.83
CA LEU A 75 -8.85 -15.86 19.38
C LEU A 75 -7.85 -15.37 18.32
N TYR A 76 -7.19 -16.30 17.64
CA TYR A 76 -6.25 -15.99 16.58
C TYR A 76 -6.88 -15.25 15.40
N ARG A 77 -8.08 -15.68 14.95
CA ARG A 77 -8.84 -14.96 13.92
C ARG A 77 -9.24 -13.56 14.40
N LYS A 78 -9.70 -13.41 15.65
CA LYS A 78 -10.07 -12.11 16.22
C LYS A 78 -8.87 -11.16 16.26
N LEU A 79 -7.71 -11.62 16.71
CA LEU A 79 -6.46 -10.84 16.70
C LEU A 79 -6.11 -10.41 15.28
N ARG A 80 -6.05 -11.35 14.32
CA ARG A 80 -5.75 -11.02 12.92
C ARG A 80 -6.73 -10.02 12.32
N THR A 81 -8.03 -10.15 12.58
CA THR A 81 -9.03 -9.19 12.13
C THR A 81 -8.77 -7.82 12.74
N SER A 82 -8.46 -7.74 14.05
CA SER A 82 -8.12 -6.49 14.71
C SER A 82 -6.88 -5.82 14.12
N LEU A 83 -5.80 -6.60 13.90
CA LEU A 83 -4.56 -6.09 13.32
C LEU A 83 -4.71 -5.72 11.84
N ASN A 84 -5.44 -6.52 11.06
CA ASN A 84 -5.79 -6.16 9.69
C ASN A 84 -6.63 -4.88 9.64
N SER A 85 -7.47 -4.63 10.65
CA SER A 85 -8.19 -3.38 10.76
C SER A 85 -7.26 -2.22 11.08
N ALA A 86 -6.39 -2.37 12.07
CA ALA A 86 -5.40 -1.35 12.42
C ALA A 86 -4.41 -1.05 11.27
N ASN A 87 -4.12 -2.05 10.44
CA ASN A 87 -3.24 -1.94 9.28
C ASN A 87 -4.00 -1.70 7.95
N ASN A 88 -5.22 -1.15 8.00
CA ASN A 88 -5.96 -0.69 6.82
C ASN A 88 -6.20 -1.76 5.71
N HIS A 89 -6.21 -3.06 6.05
CA HIS A 89 -6.69 -4.15 5.19
C HIS A 89 -8.21 -4.36 5.32
N ILE A 90 -8.90 -3.35 5.84
CA ILE A 90 -10.34 -3.31 6.13
C ILE A 90 -11.19 -3.51 4.86
N ALA A 91 -10.71 -2.99 3.72
CA ALA A 91 -11.47 -3.00 2.48
C ALA A 91 -11.92 -4.40 2.06
N GLU A 92 -11.01 -5.38 2.05
CA GLU A 92 -11.33 -6.77 1.67
C GLU A 92 -12.37 -7.39 2.63
N ILE A 93 -12.25 -7.12 3.93
CA ILE A 93 -13.18 -7.61 4.95
C ILE A 93 -14.57 -7.01 4.71
N PHE A 94 -14.69 -5.69 4.62
CA PHE A 94 -15.98 -4.99 4.49
C PHE A 94 -16.68 -5.36 3.18
N LEU A 95 -15.92 -5.50 2.09
CA LEU A 95 -16.44 -5.97 0.81
C LEU A 95 -16.93 -7.43 0.87
N SER A 96 -16.24 -8.30 1.62
CA SER A 96 -16.62 -9.72 1.75
C SER A 96 -17.80 -9.96 2.69
N THR A 97 -17.98 -9.11 3.71
CA THR A 97 -19.05 -9.22 4.70
C THR A 97 -20.27 -8.38 4.36
N GLN A 98 -20.40 -7.86 3.13
CA GLN A 98 -21.50 -7.00 2.69
C GLN A 98 -21.71 -5.77 3.59
N ARG A 99 -20.60 -5.12 4.01
CA ARG A 99 -20.60 -3.90 4.84
C ARG A 99 -19.93 -2.73 4.10
N ALA A 100 -20.05 -2.68 2.79
CA ALA A 100 -19.38 -1.68 1.95
C ALA A 100 -19.81 -0.24 2.27
N GLU A 101 -21.03 -0.06 2.78
CA GLU A 101 -21.58 1.22 3.24
C GLU A 101 -20.80 1.83 4.41
N GLN A 102 -20.09 1.00 5.18
CA GLN A 102 -19.30 1.42 6.35
C GLN A 102 -17.83 1.70 6.02
N LEU A 103 -17.42 1.45 4.77
CA LEU A 103 -16.06 1.72 4.32
C LEU A 103 -15.96 3.17 3.81
N PHE A 104 -15.01 3.93 4.36
CA PHE A 104 -14.69 5.29 3.96
C PHE A 104 -13.31 5.36 3.27
N PRO A 105 -13.09 6.28 2.32
CA PRO A 105 -11.82 6.39 1.60
C PRO A 105 -10.57 6.47 2.48
N GLY A 106 -10.66 7.20 3.61
CA GLY A 106 -9.54 7.30 4.57
C GLY A 106 -9.17 5.99 5.29
N MET A 107 -9.99 4.94 5.18
CA MET A 107 -9.73 3.61 5.76
C MET A 107 -9.11 2.64 4.74
N ILE A 108 -8.94 3.07 3.49
CA ILE A 108 -8.48 2.23 2.37
C ILE A 108 -6.99 2.53 2.13
N CYS A 109 -6.14 1.52 2.28
CA CYS A 109 -4.71 1.67 2.04
C CYS A 109 -4.36 1.76 0.54
N ALA A 110 -3.18 2.30 0.25
CA ALA A 110 -2.56 2.34 -1.09
C ALA A 110 -2.67 1.00 -1.83
N GLY A 111 -2.27 -0.08 -1.17
CA GLY A 111 -2.24 -1.40 -1.78
C GLY A 111 -3.62 -1.93 -2.17
N ALA A 112 -4.68 -1.55 -1.45
CA ALA A 112 -6.05 -1.91 -1.80
C ALA A 112 -6.55 -1.14 -3.03
N TYR A 113 -6.18 0.13 -3.17
CA TYR A 113 -6.43 0.89 -4.38
C TYR A 113 -5.68 0.29 -5.58
N SER A 114 -4.41 -0.06 -5.46
CA SER A 114 -3.67 -0.70 -6.55
C SER A 114 -4.25 -2.08 -6.92
N LYS A 115 -4.40 -2.99 -5.95
CA LYS A 115 -4.73 -4.41 -6.25
C LYS A 115 -6.21 -4.68 -6.44
N THR A 116 -7.08 -3.87 -5.84
CA THR A 116 -8.52 -4.17 -5.74
C THR A 116 -9.42 -2.99 -6.14
N HIS A 117 -8.92 -1.96 -6.85
CA HIS A 117 -9.72 -0.80 -7.31
C HIS A 117 -11.04 -1.21 -7.97
N LYS A 118 -11.04 -2.21 -8.87
CA LYS A 118 -12.28 -2.71 -9.50
C LYS A 118 -13.31 -3.17 -8.47
N ALA A 119 -12.88 -3.88 -7.42
CA ALA A 119 -13.80 -4.32 -6.37
C ALA A 119 -14.31 -3.16 -5.50
N LEU A 120 -13.47 -2.15 -5.24
CA LEU A 120 -13.83 -0.91 -4.53
C LEU A 120 -14.82 -0.06 -5.32
N LEU A 121 -14.66 -0.01 -6.64
CA LEU A 121 -15.52 0.74 -7.56
C LEU A 121 -16.74 -0.05 -8.03
N ASN A 122 -16.94 -1.28 -7.53
CA ASN A 122 -18.01 -2.18 -7.96
C ASN A 122 -18.01 -2.49 -9.47
N VAL A 123 -16.82 -2.58 -10.07
CA VAL A 123 -16.63 -2.82 -11.50
C VAL A 123 -16.12 -4.24 -11.75
N ASP A 124 -16.58 -4.85 -12.83
CA ASP A 124 -16.14 -6.16 -13.31
C ASP A 124 -14.90 -6.07 -14.22
N LYS A 125 -14.52 -7.17 -14.86
CA LYS A 125 -13.37 -7.18 -15.78
C LYS A 125 -13.61 -6.39 -17.07
N LYS A 126 -14.87 -6.18 -17.44
CA LYS A 126 -15.30 -5.53 -18.69
C LYS A 126 -15.63 -4.04 -18.50
N GLY A 127 -15.62 -3.53 -17.28
CA GLY A 127 -16.00 -2.15 -16.99
C GLY A 127 -17.47 -1.98 -16.56
N ASN A 128 -18.23 -3.07 -16.41
CA ASN A 128 -19.63 -3.03 -16.02
C ASN A 128 -19.79 -3.13 -14.50
N GLU A 129 -20.97 -2.79 -14.00
CA GLU A 129 -21.34 -3.04 -12.60
C GLU A 129 -21.21 -4.53 -12.25
N ARG A 130 -20.48 -4.82 -11.18
CA ARG A 130 -20.20 -6.20 -10.74
C ARG A 130 -21.31 -6.80 -9.90
N TYR A 131 -21.92 -6.01 -9.01
CA TYR A 131 -22.98 -6.44 -8.11
C TYR A 131 -24.07 -5.38 -8.02
N PRO A 132 -25.36 -5.75 -8.06
CA PRO A 132 -26.47 -4.83 -7.83
C PRO A 132 -26.64 -4.54 -6.32
N ASP A 133 -25.59 -4.04 -5.68
CA ASP A 133 -25.52 -3.79 -4.23
C ASP A 133 -25.40 -2.29 -3.96
N GLU A 134 -26.35 -1.74 -3.20
CA GLU A 134 -26.42 -0.30 -2.94
C GLU A 134 -25.27 0.19 -2.05
N GLY A 135 -24.81 -0.66 -1.12
CA GLY A 135 -23.64 -0.34 -0.27
C GLY A 135 -22.39 -0.11 -1.10
N ARG A 136 -22.16 -0.94 -2.12
CA ARG A 136 -21.06 -0.82 -3.09
C ARG A 136 -21.22 0.36 -4.04
N ARG A 137 -22.44 0.67 -4.50
CA ARG A 137 -22.72 1.89 -5.29
C ARG A 137 -22.40 3.15 -4.49
N CYS A 138 -22.83 3.19 -3.23
CA CYS A 138 -22.52 4.28 -2.31
C CYS A 138 -21.01 4.40 -2.04
N LEU A 139 -20.30 3.28 -1.86
CA LEU A 139 -18.85 3.28 -1.71
C LEU A 139 -18.14 3.88 -2.93
N ARG A 140 -18.50 3.44 -4.15
CA ARG A 140 -17.98 4.00 -5.40
C ARG A 140 -18.19 5.51 -5.43
N ALA A 141 -19.41 5.98 -5.20
CA ALA A 141 -19.72 7.41 -5.20
C ALA A 141 -18.89 8.21 -4.17
N ARG A 142 -18.69 7.67 -2.96
CA ARG A 142 -17.84 8.31 -1.94
C ARG A 142 -16.37 8.41 -2.35
N ILE A 143 -15.82 7.36 -2.96
CA ILE A 143 -14.44 7.35 -3.47
C ILE A 143 -14.28 8.40 -4.56
N LEU A 144 -15.16 8.38 -5.58
CA LEU A 144 -15.08 9.33 -6.70
C LEU A 144 -15.26 10.78 -6.24
N LYS A 145 -16.23 11.05 -5.36
CA LYS A 145 -16.43 12.39 -4.78
C LYS A 145 -15.21 12.87 -3.97
N THR A 146 -14.50 11.95 -3.31
CA THR A 146 -13.28 12.30 -2.57
C THR A 146 -12.16 12.71 -3.53
N ILE A 147 -12.00 11.96 -4.63
CA ILE A 147 -11.03 12.28 -5.68
C ILE A 147 -11.37 13.61 -6.35
N GLU A 148 -12.62 13.84 -6.70
CA GLU A 148 -13.08 15.10 -7.33
C GLU A 148 -12.85 16.31 -6.42
N LYS A 149 -13.13 16.16 -5.12
CA LYS A 149 -12.92 17.24 -4.14
C LYS A 149 -11.44 17.55 -3.95
N ASP A 150 -10.62 16.51 -3.82
CA ASP A 150 -9.20 16.65 -3.52
C ASP A 150 -8.46 15.36 -3.91
N PRO A 151 -7.86 15.31 -5.12
CA PRO A 151 -7.11 14.16 -5.59
C PRO A 151 -5.96 13.78 -4.65
N SER A 152 -5.45 14.74 -3.87
CA SER A 152 -4.33 14.51 -2.96
C SER A 152 -4.68 13.65 -1.76
N ARG A 153 -5.97 13.39 -1.52
CA ARG A 153 -6.44 12.48 -0.47
C ARG A 153 -6.30 11.00 -0.81
N MET A 154 -6.02 10.68 -2.07
CA MET A 154 -5.76 9.29 -2.44
C MET A 154 -4.40 8.88 -1.89
N PRO A 155 -4.20 7.68 -1.37
CA PRO A 155 -2.85 7.28 -0.99
C PRO A 155 -1.98 7.15 -2.25
N ALA A 156 -0.70 7.54 -2.15
CA ALA A 156 0.27 7.27 -3.21
C ALA A 156 0.39 5.74 -3.44
N PRO A 157 0.60 5.28 -4.68
CA PRO A 157 0.68 3.86 -5.00
C PRO A 157 1.88 3.23 -4.27
N SER A 158 1.68 2.04 -3.72
CA SER A 158 2.78 1.27 -3.11
C SER A 158 3.61 0.49 -4.15
N ASP A 159 3.14 0.41 -5.39
CA ASP A 159 3.75 -0.36 -6.48
C ASP A 159 3.57 0.40 -7.81
N LEU A 160 4.64 1.04 -8.28
CA LEU A 160 4.64 1.81 -9.53
C LEU A 160 4.57 0.92 -10.77
N ALA A 161 5.09 -0.31 -10.71
CA ALA A 161 5.03 -1.23 -11.83
C ALA A 161 3.58 -1.66 -12.09
N GLN A 162 2.87 -2.02 -11.02
CA GLN A 162 1.45 -2.34 -11.10
C GLN A 162 0.62 -1.14 -11.58
N LEU A 163 0.91 0.08 -11.12
CA LEU A 163 0.22 1.28 -11.60
C LEU A 163 0.45 1.49 -13.11
N ALA A 164 1.68 1.32 -13.59
CA ALA A 164 2.03 1.49 -15.00
C ALA A 164 1.26 0.50 -15.90
N GLU A 165 1.25 -0.78 -15.52
CA GLU A 165 0.48 -1.82 -16.23
C GLU A 165 -1.01 -1.46 -16.30
N GLN A 166 -1.57 -0.97 -15.20
CA GLN A 166 -2.99 -0.60 -15.12
C GLN A 166 -3.33 0.62 -15.98
N LEU A 167 -2.46 1.64 -16.01
CA LEU A 167 -2.64 2.82 -16.86
C LEU A 167 -2.56 2.46 -18.35
N VAL A 168 -1.63 1.59 -18.74
CA VAL A 168 -1.53 1.09 -20.12
C VAL A 168 -2.76 0.28 -20.50
N ALA A 169 -3.20 -0.63 -19.63
CA ALA A 169 -4.40 -1.43 -19.87
C ALA A 169 -5.67 -0.58 -20.01
N LEU A 170 -5.79 0.50 -19.23
CA LEU A 170 -6.89 1.46 -19.36
C LEU A 170 -6.84 2.26 -20.66
N HIS A 171 -5.65 2.69 -21.10
CA HIS A 171 -5.50 3.47 -22.33
C HIS A 171 -5.93 2.67 -23.57
N GLY A 172 -5.61 1.38 -23.60
CA GLY A 172 -6.01 0.47 -24.68
C GLY A 172 -7.46 -0.06 -24.59
N SER A 173 -8.23 0.35 -23.59
CA SER A 173 -9.57 -0.19 -23.33
C SER A 173 -10.67 0.83 -23.61
N GLU A 174 -11.46 0.58 -24.66
CA GLU A 174 -12.66 1.35 -25.01
C GLU A 174 -13.81 1.15 -24.02
N THR A 175 -13.80 0.04 -23.27
CA THR A 175 -14.84 -0.30 -22.29
C THR A 175 -14.43 -0.01 -20.85
N ALA A 176 -13.32 0.71 -20.64
CA ALA A 176 -12.87 1.06 -19.30
C ALA A 176 -13.89 1.96 -18.58
N ASP A 177 -14.18 1.64 -17.31
CA ASP A 177 -15.00 2.50 -16.45
C ASP A 177 -14.26 3.83 -16.17
N GLU A 178 -14.98 4.94 -16.28
CA GLU A 178 -14.41 6.27 -16.09
C GLU A 178 -13.98 6.52 -14.63
N GLY A 179 -14.62 5.85 -13.67
CA GLY A 179 -14.21 5.89 -12.27
C GLY A 179 -12.85 5.22 -12.05
N GLU A 180 -12.57 4.11 -12.74
CA GLU A 180 -11.23 3.48 -12.73
C GLU A 180 -10.16 4.43 -13.26
N ARG A 181 -10.45 5.11 -14.39
CA ARG A 181 -9.54 6.11 -14.97
C ARG A 181 -9.27 7.25 -14.00
N LEU A 182 -10.31 7.79 -13.37
CA LEU A 182 -10.18 8.88 -12.42
C LEU A 182 -9.32 8.48 -11.21
N LEU A 183 -9.56 7.28 -10.66
CA LEU A 183 -8.82 6.75 -9.50
C LEU A 183 -7.35 6.53 -9.81
N LEU A 184 -7.03 5.92 -10.94
CA LEU A 184 -5.64 5.62 -11.32
C LEU A 184 -4.88 6.90 -11.69
N ARG A 185 -5.53 7.89 -12.33
CA ARG A 185 -4.94 9.22 -12.54
C ARG A 185 -4.69 9.97 -11.24
N ALA A 186 -5.59 9.90 -10.27
CA ALA A 186 -5.37 10.50 -8.96
C ALA A 186 -4.20 9.82 -8.21
N SER A 187 -4.09 8.50 -8.32
CA SER A 187 -2.97 7.73 -7.76
C SER A 187 -1.64 8.13 -8.40
N TYR A 188 -1.60 8.28 -9.73
CA TYR A 188 -0.44 8.80 -10.46
C TYR A 188 -0.03 10.20 -9.96
N ARG A 189 -1.01 11.13 -9.90
CA ARG A 189 -0.75 12.49 -9.44
C ARG A 189 -0.15 12.52 -8.03
N ASN A 190 -0.59 11.63 -7.15
CA ASN A 190 -0.01 11.55 -5.82
C ASN A 190 1.36 10.88 -5.76
N ALA A 191 1.70 9.99 -6.68
CA ALA A 191 3.08 9.55 -6.84
C ALA A 191 4.00 10.74 -7.17
N VAL A 192 3.57 11.63 -8.07
CA VAL A 192 4.30 12.86 -8.43
C VAL A 192 4.46 13.77 -7.21
N LEU A 193 3.38 14.02 -6.46
CA LEU A 193 3.42 14.89 -5.29
C LEU A 193 4.32 14.35 -4.16
N GLU A 194 4.29 13.04 -3.88
CA GLU A 194 5.17 12.43 -2.87
C GLU A 194 6.64 12.42 -3.29
N LEU A 195 6.92 12.15 -4.57
CA LEU A 195 8.29 12.24 -5.08
C LEU A 195 8.82 13.68 -4.95
N ARG A 196 8.00 14.66 -5.32
CA ARG A 196 8.35 16.07 -5.19
C ARG A 196 8.65 16.46 -3.74
N LYS A 197 7.79 16.08 -2.79
CA LYS A 197 8.04 16.32 -1.35
C LYS A 197 9.39 15.74 -0.91
N SER A 198 9.75 14.57 -1.42
CA SER A 198 11.02 13.92 -1.12
C SER A 198 12.21 14.69 -1.69
N VAL A 199 12.07 15.22 -2.92
CA VAL A 199 13.08 16.10 -3.54
C VAL A 199 13.21 17.42 -2.78
N ASP A 200 12.09 18.07 -2.45
CA ASP A 200 12.07 19.33 -1.70
C ASP A 200 12.72 19.16 -0.32
N ALA A 201 12.48 18.03 0.36
CA ALA A 201 13.13 17.69 1.62
C ALA A 201 14.65 17.51 1.47
N ALA A 202 15.10 16.81 0.43
CA ALA A 202 16.53 16.63 0.14
C ALA A 202 17.22 17.96 -0.21
N VAL A 203 16.54 18.84 -0.95
CA VAL A 203 17.02 20.21 -1.24
C VAL A 203 17.15 21.01 0.05
N GLN A 204 16.17 20.93 0.95
CA GLN A 204 16.23 21.62 2.23
C GLN A 204 17.37 21.10 3.10
N GLU A 205 17.56 19.78 3.15
CA GLU A 205 18.69 19.17 3.86
C GLU A 205 20.04 19.65 3.28
N ALA A 206 20.17 19.70 1.96
CA ALA A 206 21.36 20.23 1.30
C ALA A 206 21.62 21.70 1.66
N ARG A 207 20.57 22.54 1.71
CA ARG A 207 20.67 23.94 2.14
C ARG A 207 21.12 24.05 3.60
N ASP A 208 20.55 23.24 4.48
CA ASP A 208 20.91 23.21 5.90
C ASP A 208 22.37 22.77 6.10
N LEU A 209 22.86 21.82 5.28
CA LEU A 209 24.25 21.41 5.27
C LEU A 209 25.16 22.54 4.79
N VAL A 210 24.85 23.20 3.67
CA VAL A 210 25.61 24.36 3.17
C VAL A 210 25.65 25.49 4.20
N GLY A 211 24.54 25.74 4.92
CA GLY A 211 24.48 26.74 5.99
C GLY A 211 25.39 26.44 7.19
N LYS A 212 25.75 25.16 7.40
CA LYS A 212 26.69 24.73 8.45
C LYS A 212 28.15 24.74 8.02
N LEU A 213 28.43 24.89 6.72
CA LEU A 213 29.80 24.97 6.21
C LEU A 213 30.38 26.38 6.43
N ASP A 214 31.66 26.42 6.79
CA ASP A 214 32.45 27.65 6.90
C ASP A 214 32.94 28.08 5.51
N LEU A 215 31.99 28.58 4.71
CA LEU A 215 32.22 29.07 3.35
C LEU A 215 32.17 30.59 3.33
N GLY A 216 32.97 31.21 2.45
CA GLY A 216 32.80 32.63 2.12
C GLY A 216 31.46 32.90 1.43
N ASP A 217 31.02 34.16 1.40
CA ASP A 217 29.68 34.54 0.89
C ASP A 217 29.43 34.13 -0.58
N GLU A 218 30.44 34.29 -1.44
CA GLU A 218 30.34 33.90 -2.87
C GLU A 218 30.28 32.38 -3.06
N GLU A 219 31.09 31.63 -2.31
CA GLU A 219 31.11 30.16 -2.34
C GLU A 219 29.80 29.59 -1.78
N ARG A 220 29.27 30.20 -0.71
CA ARG A 220 27.96 29.85 -0.14
C ARG A 220 26.84 30.13 -1.12
N ALA A 221 26.84 31.28 -1.81
CA ALA A 221 25.83 31.61 -2.81
C ALA A 221 25.86 30.63 -3.99
N ALA A 222 27.05 30.26 -4.47
CA ALA A 222 27.21 29.25 -5.52
C ALA A 222 26.74 27.86 -5.07
N ALA A 223 27.09 27.43 -3.85
CA ALA A 223 26.67 26.14 -3.29
C ALA A 223 25.15 26.07 -3.05
N LEU A 224 24.52 27.15 -2.57
CA LEU A 224 23.07 27.25 -2.43
C LEU A 224 22.35 27.26 -3.78
N ALA A 225 22.92 27.95 -4.77
CA ALA A 225 22.42 27.92 -6.14
C ALA A 225 22.52 26.50 -6.73
N GLN A 226 23.59 25.75 -6.45
CA GLN A 226 23.75 24.37 -6.90
C GLN A 226 22.84 23.39 -6.15
N ALA A 227 22.64 23.56 -4.85
CA ALA A 227 21.70 22.76 -4.06
C ALA A 227 20.23 23.02 -4.45
N SER A 228 19.95 24.22 -4.98
CA SER A 228 18.62 24.62 -5.46
C SER A 228 18.44 24.41 -6.97
N ALA A 229 19.52 24.26 -7.73
CA ALA A 229 19.47 23.87 -9.11
C ALA A 229 18.92 22.44 -9.13
N GLN A 230 17.72 22.27 -9.67
CA GLN A 230 17.12 20.97 -9.86
C GLN A 230 17.63 20.38 -11.18
N PRO A 231 18.54 19.40 -11.16
CA PRO A 231 18.52 18.35 -12.15
C PRO A 231 17.89 17.14 -11.48
N LEU A 232 16.62 16.88 -11.77
CA LEU A 232 16.03 15.56 -11.61
C LEU A 232 16.60 14.65 -12.73
N ALA A 233 17.92 14.70 -12.93
CA ALA A 233 18.66 13.88 -13.89
C ALA A 233 18.83 12.48 -13.29
N VAL A 234 17.72 11.78 -13.16
CA VAL A 234 17.74 10.33 -13.04
C VAL A 234 18.02 9.84 -14.45
N ALA A 235 19.26 9.38 -14.68
CA ALA A 235 19.55 8.52 -15.82
C ALA A 235 18.68 7.27 -15.65
N ILE A 236 17.48 7.27 -16.24
CA ILE A 236 16.72 6.04 -16.44
C ILE A 236 17.59 5.23 -17.39
N ASP A 237 18.36 4.32 -16.82
CA ASP A 237 19.01 3.30 -17.61
C ASP A 237 17.92 2.39 -18.19
N CYS A 238 17.41 2.81 -19.36
CA CYS A 238 16.47 2.05 -20.18
C CYS A 238 17.13 0.80 -20.78
N THR A 239 18.39 0.52 -20.47
CA THR A 239 19.07 -0.70 -20.87
C THR A 239 18.93 -1.74 -19.77
N LEU A 240 17.89 -2.59 -19.88
CA LEU A 240 17.98 -4.06 -19.82
C LEU A 240 16.65 -4.76 -19.47
N SER A 241 16.46 -5.91 -20.16
CA SER A 241 15.38 -6.91 -20.08
C SER A 241 14.03 -6.51 -20.71
N GLN A 242 13.85 -6.96 -21.96
CA GLN A 242 12.70 -6.73 -22.85
C GLN A 242 11.33 -7.24 -22.35
N THR A 243 11.23 -7.85 -21.17
CA THR A 243 10.02 -8.60 -20.81
C THR A 243 9.01 -7.86 -19.94
N ASN A 244 9.35 -6.78 -19.20
CA ASN A 244 8.38 -6.11 -18.30
C ASN A 244 8.65 -4.61 -17.99
N THR A 245 9.60 -3.92 -18.64
CA THR A 245 10.07 -2.60 -18.18
C THR A 245 9.47 -1.39 -18.89
N HIS A 246 8.95 -1.54 -20.12
CA HIS A 246 8.56 -0.37 -20.91
C HIS A 246 7.46 0.52 -20.27
N PRO A 247 6.34 -0.03 -19.77
CA PRO A 247 5.32 0.77 -19.09
C PRO A 247 5.87 1.50 -17.86
N VAL A 248 6.71 0.80 -17.08
CA VAL A 248 7.27 1.32 -15.84
C VAL A 248 8.26 2.45 -16.13
N SER A 249 9.16 2.24 -17.09
CA SER A 249 10.10 3.27 -17.55
C SER A 249 9.38 4.50 -18.10
N CYS A 250 8.32 4.31 -18.88
CA CYS A 250 7.49 5.42 -19.38
C CYS A 250 6.77 6.15 -18.23
N LEU A 251 6.19 5.41 -17.29
CA LEU A 251 5.54 6.01 -16.12
C LEU A 251 6.53 6.81 -15.30
N LEU A 252 7.73 6.27 -15.05
CA LEU A 252 8.78 6.96 -14.33
C LEU A 252 9.21 8.24 -15.06
N ALA A 253 9.43 8.17 -16.39
CA ALA A 253 9.76 9.34 -17.18
C ALA A 253 8.67 10.43 -17.10
N MET A 254 7.39 10.04 -17.16
CA MET A 254 6.27 10.96 -16.97
C MET A 254 6.24 11.56 -15.56
N VAL A 255 6.39 10.74 -14.52
CA VAL A 255 6.42 11.20 -13.12
C VAL A 255 7.54 12.23 -12.91
N LEU A 256 8.74 11.96 -13.43
CA LEU A 256 9.88 12.87 -13.32
C LEU A 256 9.63 14.18 -14.08
N SER A 257 9.14 14.09 -15.32
CA SER A 257 8.78 15.27 -16.12
C SER A 257 7.73 16.14 -15.42
N ASP A 258 6.71 15.53 -14.81
CA ASP A 258 5.67 16.26 -14.09
C ASP A 258 6.19 16.83 -12.77
N CYS A 259 7.17 16.18 -12.12
CA CYS A 259 7.84 16.73 -10.94
C CYS A 259 8.63 17.99 -11.30
N GLU A 260 9.36 17.99 -12.42
CA GLU A 260 10.15 19.13 -12.90
C GLU A 260 9.26 20.29 -13.40
N ALA A 261 8.14 19.99 -14.06
CA ALA A 261 7.26 20.99 -14.67
C ALA A 261 6.40 21.77 -13.66
N LEU A 262 6.19 21.25 -12.45
CA LEU A 262 5.41 21.96 -11.44
C LEU A 262 6.24 23.08 -10.82
N PRO A 263 5.80 24.36 -10.87
CA PRO A 263 6.56 25.47 -10.30
C PRO A 263 6.88 25.21 -8.83
N ALA A 264 8.11 25.53 -8.41
CA ALA A 264 8.52 25.55 -7.00
C ALA A 264 7.38 26.17 -6.17
N ALA A 265 6.88 25.47 -5.15
CA ALA A 265 5.89 26.04 -4.25
C ALA A 265 6.53 27.30 -3.67
N ALA A 266 5.96 28.45 -4.00
CA ALA A 266 6.42 29.77 -3.56
C ALA A 266 6.27 29.92 -2.05
#